data_AF-A0A9E1NH53-F1
#
_entry.id   AF-A0A9E1NH53-F1
#
_cell.length_a   1.000
_cell.length_b   1.000
_cell.length_c   1.000
_cell.angle_alpha   90.00
_cell.angle_beta   90.00
_cell.angle_gamma   90.00
#
_symmetry.space_group_name_H-M   'P 1'
#
loop_
_entity.id
_entity.type
_entity.pdbx_description
1 polymer ?
#
loop_
_entity_poly.entity_id
_entity_poly.type
_entity_poly.pdbx_seq_one_letter_code
_entity_poly.pdbx_strand_id
1 'polypeptide(L)' 'MTEKKYLIPVFILLFLAFLTSVSVSQPLREITDSNHRVVTIPIKIDRIICSGPGCLRLITYFGAQDRVVAV' A
#
# COMPACT_ATOMS: atom_id res chain seq x y z
N MET A 1 -41.32 26.15 -1.75
CA MET A 1 -41.15 24.72 -2.13
C MET A 1 -39.73 24.49 -2.69
N THR A 2 -38.72 25.00 -2.00
CA THR A 2 -37.34 25.17 -2.51
C THR A 2 -36.32 24.47 -1.60
N GLU A 3 -36.56 24.45 -0.28
CA GLU A 3 -35.74 23.78 0.74
C GLU A 3 -35.51 22.28 0.48
N LYS A 4 -36.54 21.54 0.04
CA LYS A 4 -36.44 20.09 -0.20
C LYS A 4 -35.62 19.73 -1.46
N LYS A 5 -35.42 20.66 -2.40
CA LYS A 5 -34.66 20.39 -3.64
C LYS A 5 -33.16 20.30 -3.41
N TYR A 6 -32.64 21.02 -2.42
CA TYR A 6 -31.21 21.00 -2.06
C TYR A 6 -30.87 19.95 -0.98
N LEU A 7 -31.87 19.41 -0.28
CA LEU A 7 -31.68 18.39 0.74
C LEU A 7 -31.11 17.07 0.18
N ILE A 8 -31.61 16.64 -0.98
CA ILE A 8 -31.19 15.40 -1.67
C ILE A 8 -29.72 15.49 -2.15
N PRO A 9 -29.27 16.54 -2.86
CA PRO A 9 -27.87 16.63 -3.29
C PRO A 9 -26.92 16.81 -2.11
N VAL A 10 -27.33 17.48 -1.02
CA VAL A 10 -26.52 17.57 0.21
C VAL A 10 -26.34 16.19 0.85
N PHE A 11 -27.40 15.37 0.88
CA PHE A 11 -27.32 14.01 1.41
C PHE A 11 -26.44 13.10 0.55
N ILE A 12 -26.51 13.25 -0.79
CA ILE A 12 -25.64 12.51 -1.73
C ILE A 12 -24.18 12.94 -1.56
N LEU A 13 -23.91 14.24 -1.42
CA LEU A 13 -22.55 14.75 -1.18
C LEU A 13 -21.99 14.22 0.15
N LEU A 14 -22.81 14.21 1.20
CA LEU A 14 -22.44 13.69 2.51
C LEU A 14 -22.15 12.18 2.47
N PHE A 15 -22.96 11.42 1.72
CA PHE A 15 -22.76 9.98 1.52
C PHE A 15 -21.50 9.68 0.71
N LEU A 16 -21.22 10.47 -0.32
CA LEU A 16 -20.02 10.32 -1.15
C LEU A 16 -18.75 10.68 -0.37
N ALA A 17 -18.80 11.72 0.47
CA ALA A 17 -17.72 12.05 1.41
C ALA A 17 -17.49 10.90 2.40
N PHE A 18 -18.55 10.29 2.93
CA PHE A 18 -18.45 9.17 3.86
C PHE A 18 -17.75 7.94 3.25
N LEU A 19 -18.06 7.61 1.99
CA LEU A 19 -17.44 6.49 1.26
C LEU A 19 -15.92 6.64 1.07
N THR A 20 -15.40 7.87 0.98
CA THR A 20 -13.96 8.11 0.81
C THR A 20 -13.13 7.91 2.07
N SER A 21 -13.78 7.74 3.23
CA SER A 21 -13.12 7.60 4.54
C SER A 21 -12.55 6.20 4.80
N VAL A 22 -12.77 5.24 3.90
CA VAL A 22 -12.37 3.85 4.10
C VAL A 22 -10.89 3.68 3.75
N SER A 23 -10.05 3.57 4.78
CA SER A 23 -8.64 3.18 4.63
C SER A 23 -8.52 1.69 4.32
N VAL A 24 -7.97 1.35 3.15
CA VAL A 24 -7.64 -0.03 2.79
C VAL A 24 -6.39 -0.46 3.54
N SER A 25 -6.55 -1.41 4.48
CA SER A 25 -5.40 -2.05 5.14
C SER A 25 -4.79 -3.09 4.18
N GLN A 26 -3.47 -3.02 3.98
CA GLN A 26 -2.76 -4.04 3.19
C GLN A 26 -2.55 -5.29 4.04
N PRO A 27 -2.79 -6.50 3.48
CA PRO A 27 -2.54 -7.73 4.21
C PRO A 27 -1.04 -7.88 4.47
N LEU A 28 -0.72 -8.32 5.69
CA LEU A 28 0.64 -8.45 6.21
C LEU A 28 1.04 -9.92 6.35
N ARG A 29 2.34 -10.19 6.31
CA ARG A 29 2.93 -11.50 6.59
C ARG A 29 4.18 -11.35 7.45
N GLU A 30 4.40 -12.32 8.33
CA GLU A 30 5.65 -12.44 9.10
C GLU A 30 6.69 -13.29 8.37
N ILE A 31 7.93 -12.83 8.43
CA ILE A 31 9.12 -13.54 7.95
C ILE A 31 10.20 -13.48 9.03
N THR A 32 10.97 -14.57 9.19
CA THR A 32 12.15 -14.58 10.05
C THR A 32 13.38 -14.28 9.21
N ASP A 33 14.15 -13.25 9.57
CA ASP A 33 15.39 -12.92 8.87
C ASP A 33 16.58 -13.79 9.32
N SER A 34 17.72 -13.62 8.66
CA SER A 34 18.95 -14.36 8.98
C SER A 34 19.53 -14.06 10.37
N ASN A 35 19.08 -12.98 11.02
CA ASN A 35 19.46 -12.61 12.38
C ASN A 35 18.39 -13.06 13.40
N HIS A 36 17.49 -13.98 13.02
CA HIS A 36 16.42 -14.52 13.85
C HIS A 36 15.39 -13.48 14.33
N ARG A 37 15.27 -12.34 13.66
CA ARG A 37 14.23 -11.35 13.96
C ARG A 37 12.96 -11.71 13.19
N VAL A 38 11.81 -11.54 13.83
CA VAL A 38 10.50 -11.62 13.17
C VAL A 38 10.17 -10.23 12.61
N VAL A 39 9.99 -10.15 11.29
CA VAL A 39 9.68 -8.91 10.57
C VAL A 39 8.34 -9.07 9.87
N THR A 40 7.45 -8.10 10.09
CA THR A 40 6.16 -8.02 9.41
C THR A 40 6.28 -7.17 8.16
N ILE A 41 5.92 -7.73 7.00
CA ILE A 41 5.96 -7.06 5.69
C ILE A 41 4.59 -7.15 4.99
N PRO A 42 4.25 -6.21 4.10
CA PRO A 42 3.07 -6.35 3.25
C PRO A 42 3.23 -7.52 2.28
N ILE A 43 2.12 -8.20 1.95
CA ILE A 43 2.12 -9.32 0.98
C ILE A 43 2.58 -8.83 -0.40
N LYS A 44 2.20 -7.61 -0.79
CA LYS A 44 2.62 -6.99 -2.04
C LYS A 44 3.75 -5.99 -1.77
N ILE A 45 4.90 -6.22 -2.39
CA ILE A 45 6.04 -5.30 -2.34
C ILE A 45 6.01 -4.39 -3.56
N ASP A 46 5.82 -3.09 -3.36
CA ASP A 46 5.79 -2.09 -4.42
C ASP A 46 7.15 -1.40 -4.63
N ARG A 47 7.97 -1.29 -3.57
CA ARG A 47 9.27 -0.60 -3.60
C ARG A 47 10.32 -1.31 -2.77
N ILE A 48 11.54 -1.36 -3.28
CA ILE A 48 12.68 -2.06 -2.68
C ILE A 48 13.89 -1.10 -2.62
N ILE A 49 14.56 -1.07 -1.47
CA ILE A 49 15.88 -0.46 -1.34
C ILE A 49 16.87 -1.62 -1.21
N CYS A 50 17.85 -1.66 -2.11
CA CYS A 50 18.88 -2.68 -2.07
C CYS A 50 20.04 -2.21 -1.19
N SER A 51 20.54 -3.05 -0.29
CA SER A 51 21.78 -2.75 0.42
C SER A 51 22.96 -3.22 -0.43
N GLY A 52 23.35 -2.41 -1.41
CA GLY A 52 24.47 -2.70 -2.30
C GLY A 52 24.22 -3.72 -3.42
N PRO A 53 25.28 -4.08 -4.18
CA PRO A 53 25.15 -4.78 -5.46
C PRO A 53 24.75 -6.25 -5.32
N GLY A 54 25.08 -6.89 -4.19
CA GLY A 54 24.69 -8.27 -3.92
C GLY A 54 23.17 -8.43 -3.80
N CYS A 55 22.53 -7.50 -3.08
CA CYS A 55 21.08 -7.43 -2.95
C CYS A 55 20.41 -7.14 -4.30
N LEU A 56 20.93 -6.15 -5.05
CA LEU A 56 20.40 -5.80 -6.37
C LEU A 56 20.42 -7.00 -7.33
N ARG A 57 21.54 -7.71 -7.41
CA ARG A 57 21.68 -8.90 -8.27
C ARG A 57 20.64 -9.98 -7.94
N LEU A 58 20.39 -10.23 -6.65
CA LEU A 58 19.38 -11.19 -6.22
C LEU A 58 17.97 -10.77 -6.68
N ILE A 59 17.62 -9.49 -6.50
CA ILE A 59 16.33 -8.96 -6.96
C ILE A 59 16.20 -9.05 -8.49
N THR A 60 17.29 -8.82 -9.23
CA THR A 60 17.29 -8.98 -10.70
C THR A 60 17.06 -10.45 -11.11
N TYR A 61 17.61 -11.42 -10.39
CA TYR A 61 17.34 -12.84 -10.66
C TYR A 61 15.88 -13.23 -10.42
N PHE A 62 15.20 -12.57 -9.48
CA PHE A 62 13.75 -12.70 -9.31
C PHE A 62 12.93 -11.93 -10.34
N GLY A 63 13.57 -11.18 -11.24
CA GLY A 63 12.90 -10.38 -12.26
C GLY A 63 12.12 -9.19 -11.71
N ALA A 64 12.46 -8.70 -10.51
CA ALA A 64 11.74 -7.64 -9.81
C ALA A 64 12.53 -6.31 -9.73
N GLN A 65 13.48 -6.11 -10.64
CA GLN A 65 14.32 -4.90 -10.69
C GLN A 65 13.52 -3.60 -10.94
N ASP A 66 12.34 -3.70 -11.53
CA ASP A 66 11.39 -2.60 -11.74
C ASP A 66 10.89 -1.97 -10.43
N ARG A 67 11.03 -2.68 -9.31
CA ARG A 67 10.58 -2.24 -7.97
C ARG A 67 11.69 -1.58 -7.16
N VAL A 68 12.93 -1.56 -7.65
CA VAL A 68 14.06 -0.98 -6.91
C VAL A 68 14.05 0.54 -7.04
N VAL A 69 14.10 1.25 -5.91
CA VAL A 69 14.10 2.72 -5.88
C VAL A 69 15.43 3.34 -5.45
N ALA A 70 16.30 2.56 -4.80
CA ALA A 70 17.63 2.99 -4.35
C ALA A 70 18.55 1.77 -4.08
N VAL A 71 19.86 2.02 -4.04
CA VAL A 71 20.93 1.04 -3.78
C VAL A 71 21.95 1.61 -2.79
#